data_AF-A0A370U5L1-F1
#
_entry.id   AF-A0A370U5L1-F1
#
_cell.length_a   1.000
_cell.length_b   1.000
_cell.length_c   1.000
_cell.angle_alpha   90.00
_cell.angle_beta   90.00
_cell.angle_gamma   90.00
#
_symmetry.space_group_name_H-M   'P 1'
#
loop_
_entity.id
_entity.type
_entity.pdbx_description
1 polymer ?
#
loop_
_entity_poly.entity_id
_entity_poly.type
_entity_poly.pdbx_seq_one_letter_code
_entity_poly.pdbx_strand_id
1 'polypeptide(L)' 'MMIVDLIDEVDFKEKMIGIGVPVSSQESLEDVQAKVIEWLEADAERATVLSGALTELEDTGATILPEVLTVMASLKQVIQ' A
#
# COMPACT_ATOMS: atom_id res chain seq x y z
N MET A 1 -27.52 4.64 5.84
CA MET A 1 -26.71 4.25 4.68
C MET A 1 -25.44 3.65 5.24
N MET A 2 -25.13 2.38 4.97
CA MET A 2 -23.76 1.92 5.16
C MET A 2 -23.00 2.46 3.96
N ILE A 3 -22.20 3.51 4.17
CA ILE A 3 -21.13 3.84 3.24
C ILE A 3 -20.18 2.66 3.40
N VAL A 4 -20.13 1.79 2.39
CA VAL A 4 -19.05 0.82 2.30
C VAL A 4 -17.82 1.67 1.98
N ASP A 5 -16.90 1.77 2.94
CA ASP A 5 -15.60 2.35 2.65
C ASP A 5 -14.97 1.51 1.55
N LEU A 6 -14.57 2.18 0.47
CA LEU A 6 -13.88 1.60 -0.67
C LEU A 6 -12.44 2.07 -0.56
N ILE A 7 -11.49 1.14 -0.60
CA ILE A 7 -10.07 1.47 -0.73
C ILE A 7 -9.75 1.38 -2.21
N ASP A 8 -9.52 2.54 -2.81
CA ASP A 8 -9.06 2.68 -4.19
C ASP A 8 -7.56 3.01 -4.27
N GLU A 9 -7.09 3.35 -5.48
CA GLU A 9 -5.69 3.70 -5.70
C GLU A 9 -5.25 4.94 -4.91
N VAL A 10 -6.15 5.88 -4.65
CA VAL A 10 -5.86 7.14 -3.94
C VAL A 10 -5.69 6.84 -2.46
N ASP A 11 -6.61 6.07 -1.86
CA ASP A 11 -6.50 5.66 -0.45
C ASP A 11 -5.20 4.88 -0.19
N PHE A 12 -4.86 3.97 -1.10
CA PHE A 12 -3.61 3.22 -1.03
C PHE A 12 -2.39 4.13 -1.10
N LYS A 13 -2.35 5.08 -2.05
CA LYS A 13 -1.25 6.05 -2.18
C LYS A 13 -1.13 6.93 -0.95
N GLU A 14 -2.24 7.43 -0.42
CA GLU A 14 -2.27 8.22 0.82
C GLU A 14 -1.70 7.41 1.99
N LYS A 15 -2.04 6.12 2.08
CA LYS A 15 -1.46 5.23 3.09
C LYS A 15 0.06 5.09 2.93
N MET A 16 0.55 4.89 1.71
CA MET A 16 2.00 4.77 1.42
C MET A 16 2.75 6.07 1.76
N ILE A 17 2.18 7.23 1.41
CA ILE A 17 2.74 8.54 1.79
C ILE A 17 2.77 8.69 3.32
N GLY A 18 1.70 8.28 3.99
CA GLY A 18 1.56 8.37 5.45
C GLY A 18 2.61 7.57 6.23
N ILE A 19 3.10 6.46 5.67
CA ILE A 19 4.18 5.67 6.27
C ILE A 19 5.60 6.12 5.84
N GLY A 20 5.69 7.16 5.01
CA GLY A 20 6.94 7.78 4.60
C GLY A 20 7.56 7.24 3.31
N VAL A 21 6.78 6.53 2.47
CA VAL A 21 7.24 6.15 1.13
C VAL A 21 7.33 7.43 0.27
N PRO A 22 8.43 7.64 -0.49
CA PRO A 22 8.61 8.83 -1.34
C PRO A 22 7.83 8.73 -2.67
N VAL A 23 6.52 8.53 -2.57
CA VAL A 23 5.58 8.48 -3.69
C VAL A 23 4.71 9.73 -3.72
N SER A 24 4.13 10.02 -4.88
CA SER A 24 3.15 11.09 -5.07
C SER A 24 1.79 10.50 -5.46
N SER A 25 0.70 11.20 -5.09
CA SER A 25 -0.67 10.81 -5.43
C SER A 25 -0.94 10.83 -6.95
N GLN A 26 -0.09 11.50 -7.73
CA GLN A 26 -0.19 11.60 -9.19
C GLN A 26 0.45 10.44 -9.94
N GLU A 27 1.17 9.56 -9.25
CA GLU A 27 1.87 8.42 -9.88
C GLU A 27 0.92 7.25 -10.11
N SER A 28 1.25 6.39 -11.08
CA SER A 28 0.48 5.17 -11.31
C SER A 28 0.70 4.16 -10.17
N LEU A 29 -0.22 3.22 -10.00
CA LEU A 29 -0.04 2.14 -9.02
C LEU A 29 1.23 1.32 -9.27
N GLU A 30 1.63 1.14 -10.53
CA GLU A 30 2.84 0.42 -10.92
C GLU A 30 4.11 1.19 -10.48
N ASP A 31 4.14 2.50 -10.71
CA ASP A 31 5.26 3.36 -10.27
C ASP A 31 5.36 3.40 -8.74
N VAL A 32 4.21 3.48 -8.06
CA VAL A 32 4.12 3.43 -6.59
C VAL A 32 4.68 2.11 -6.09
N GLN A 33 4.29 0.97 -6.69
CA GLN A 33 4.81 -0.34 -6.31
C GLN A 33 6.34 -0.38 -6.45
N ALA A 34 6.89 0.07 -7.59
CA ALA A 34 8.33 0.08 -7.80
C ALA A 34 9.07 0.92 -6.75
N LYS A 35 8.56 2.11 -6.45
CA LYS A 35 9.14 3.00 -5.42
C LYS A 35 9.01 2.44 -4.01
N VAL A 36 7.92 1.76 -3.69
CA VAL A 36 7.78 1.07 -2.39
C VAL A 36 8.85 -0.02 -2.27
N ILE A 37 9.10 -0.78 -3.34
CA ILE A 37 10.15 -1.80 -3.36
C ILE A 37 11.54 -1.16 -3.14
N GLU A 38 11.89 -0.11 -3.89
CA GLU A 38 13.16 0.62 -3.68
C GLU A 38 13.27 1.18 -2.25
N TRP A 39 12.16 1.68 -1.70
CA TRP A 39 12.11 2.18 -0.34
C TRP A 39 12.34 1.08 0.70
N LEU A 40 11.85 -0.14 0.46
CA LEU A 40 12.12 -1.31 1.31
C LEU A 40 13.58 -1.76 1.24
N GLU A 41 14.17 -1.76 0.05
CA GLU A 41 15.58 -2.18 -0.14
C GLU A 41 16.57 -1.29 0.62
N ALA A 42 16.20 -0.04 0.84
CA ALA A 42 17.04 0.91 1.57
C ALA A 42 17.10 0.67 3.09
N ASP A 43 16.13 -0.02 3.69
CA ASP A 43 16.11 -0.33 5.13
C ASP A 43 15.15 -1.48 5.46
N ALA A 44 15.68 -2.58 6.00
CA ALA A 44 14.92 -3.77 6.33
C ALA A 44 13.86 -3.55 7.42
N GLU A 45 14.01 -2.54 8.31
CA GLU A 45 12.99 -2.24 9.31
C GLU A 45 11.67 -1.72 8.68
N ARG A 46 11.77 -1.14 7.47
CA ARG A 46 10.62 -0.64 6.70
C ARG A 46 9.69 -1.76 6.24
N ALA A 47 10.18 -3.00 6.11
CA ALA A 47 9.33 -4.14 5.82
C ALA A 47 8.27 -4.37 6.91
N THR A 48 8.62 -4.14 8.18
CA THR A 48 7.68 -4.24 9.30
C THR A 48 6.62 -3.13 9.23
N VAL A 49 7.05 -1.90 8.88
CA VAL A 49 6.14 -0.75 8.71
C VAL A 49 5.15 -1.00 7.58
N LEU A 50 5.63 -1.47 6.43
CA LEU A 50 4.76 -1.80 5.30
C LEU A 50 3.81 -2.94 5.64
N SER A 51 4.30 -4.02 6.26
CA SER A 51 3.46 -5.14 6.68
C SER A 51 2.32 -4.71 7.60
N GLY A 52 2.61 -3.84 8.57
CA GLY A 52 1.60 -3.23 9.44
C GLY A 52 0.58 -2.41 8.66
N ALA A 53 1.03 -1.55 7.75
CA ALA A 53 0.15 -0.72 6.92
C ALA A 53 -0.79 -1.54 6.02
N LEU A 54 -0.28 -2.62 5.41
CA LEU A 54 -1.08 -3.52 4.58
C LEU A 54 -2.10 -4.30 5.42
N THR A 55 -1.73 -4.72 6.63
CA THR A 55 -2.64 -5.40 7.56
C THR A 55 -3.75 -4.45 8.02
N GLU A 56 -3.42 -3.20 8.33
CA GLU A 56 -4.43 -2.19 8.69
C GLU A 56 -5.43 -1.92 7.57
N LEU A 57 -4.98 -1.90 6.30
CA LEU A 57 -5.88 -1.74 5.15
C LEU A 57 -6.80 -2.94 4.95
N GLU A 58 -6.40 -4.14 5.38
CA GLU A 58 -7.26 -5.34 5.33
C GLU A 58 -8.22 -5.40 6.52
N ASP A 59 -7.81 -4.89 7.68
CA ASP A 59 -8.60 -4.91 8.93
C ASP A 59 -9.64 -3.78 9.00
N THR A 60 -9.53 -2.74 8.16
CA THR A 60 -10.56 -1.68 8.07
C THR A 60 -11.94 -2.23 7.69
N GLY A 61 -12.03 -3.44 7.13
CA GLY A 61 -13.30 -4.03 6.67
C GLY A 61 -13.89 -3.32 5.45
N ALA A 62 -13.11 -2.42 4.84
CA ALA A 62 -13.41 -1.74 3.60
C ALA A 62 -13.33 -2.71 2.42
N THR A 63 -14.06 -2.41 1.34
CA THR A 63 -13.90 -3.14 0.08
C THR A 63 -12.66 -2.61 -0.62
N ILE A 64 -11.64 -3.45 -0.78
CA ILE A 64 -10.42 -3.08 -1.50
C ILE A 64 -10.59 -3.40 -2.98
N LEU A 65 -10.24 -2.46 -3.87
CA LEU A 65 -10.29 -2.71 -5.30
C LEU A 65 -9.31 -3.82 -5.74
N PRO A 66 -9.64 -4.60 -6.79
CA PRO A 66 -8.80 -5.71 -7.26
C PRO A 66 -7.39 -5.29 -7.67
N GLU A 67 -7.25 -4.11 -8.26
CA GLU A 67 -5.96 -3.53 -8.64
C GLU A 67 -5.07 -3.28 -7.43
N VAL A 68 -5.63 -2.71 -6.37
CA VAL A 68 -4.92 -2.48 -5.10
C VAL A 68 -4.57 -3.80 -4.45
N LEU A 69 -5.49 -4.78 -4.39
CA LEU A 69 -5.20 -6.12 -3.87
C LEU A 69 -4.03 -6.79 -4.60
N THR A 70 -3.93 -6.60 -5.92
CA THR A 70 -2.84 -7.16 -6.74
C THR A 70 -1.50 -6.54 -6.34
N VAL A 71 -1.45 -5.22 -6.14
CA VAL A 71 -0.25 -4.51 -5.67
C VAL A 71 0.11 -4.94 -4.25
N MET A 72 -0.86 -4.99 -3.33
CA MET A 72 -0.64 -5.42 -1.95
C MET A 72 -0.09 -6.84 -1.88
N ALA A 73 -0.63 -7.77 -2.68
CA ALA A 73 -0.14 -9.14 -2.75
C ALA A 73 1.30 -9.21 -3.29
N SER A 74 1.61 -8.42 -4.32
CA SER A 74 2.97 -8.33 -4.88
C SER A 74 3.96 -7.79 -3.84
N LEU A 75 3.59 -6.73 -3.11
CA LEU A 75 4.43 -6.16 -2.05
C LEU A 75 4.63 -7.14 -0.88
N LYS A 76 3.59 -7.90 -0.50
CA LYS A 76 3.69 -8.95 0.53
C LYS A 76 4.70 -10.04 0.16
N GLN A 77 4.82 -10.39 -1.12
CA GLN A 77 5.81 -11.36 -1.58
C GLN A 77 7.25 -10.85 -1.47
N VAL A 78 7.45 -9.52 -1.54
CA VAL A 78 8.78 -8.91 -1.45
C VAL A 78 9.28 -8.85 0.01
N ILE A 79 8.37 -8.73 0.98
CA ILE A 79 8.70 -8.64 2.41
C ILE A 79 8.70 -9.99 3.15
N GLN A 80 8.32 -11.10 2.49
CA GLN A 80 8.41 -12.47 3.04
C GLN A 80 9.80 -13.08 2.87
#